data_AF-A0A9W7HDB0-F1
#
_entry.id   AF-A0A9W7HDB0-F1
#
_cell.length_a   1.000
_cell.length_b   1.000
_cell.length_c   1.000
_cell.angle_alpha   90.00
_cell.angle_beta   90.00
_cell.angle_gamma   90.00
#
_symmetry.space_group_name_H-M   'P 1'
#
loop_
_entity.id
_entity.type
_entity.pdbx_description
1 polymer ?
#
loop_
_entity_poly.entity_id
_entity_poly.type
_entity_poly.pdbx_seq_one_letter_code
_entity_poly.pdbx_strand_id
1 'polypeptide(L)'
;MKVLVLLLVVSWGCWISMVQPQELKAVPIVRFTTEGATRNSYLMFMKDLYTALTDRADKSGEIPILPPQSALPAADAQRYVQVRVSNGVQAIDFILDVSNANMLGYRPGGNGRSYFFSDVPEDALYALFPNTLRERLPFSGNYAALEAVAGVGRSEIDLGIGELSRHIYYLRHMTPLKPSGHGTIAKALIVCIQMISEAVRLRNIQQQILAVANPLVVGTYGLFKPDGLTMEYQSRWEDISTAVQSATFGIFANPVRLASDGQELVLTTVREVVFTIAMMPLRCSSPEANPQLLRLPTASTGLDDSNDICERVLEPTSHIMGQNGMCLDVFESIFDYNTKVNLYPCGQNQTNQLWTLGADNTIRSGGKCLTTNGTSPGSNMIIFGCNRVPSDLNKWEILSDGSIINPTYGLFLTANGEGNLLLEENSYGSKQAFYATNNTTPPVTKLVGYEGKCLHSCDDYVFLKRCKSNVTNQLWTIYPDETIRPQKNQGKCLKYGNLEDNTVNIDACDGMSAERWRFQSNGTILHVGSKMVMAPLQ
;
A
#
# COMPACT_ATOMS: atom_id res chain seq x y z
N MET A 1 23.82 72.88 39.22
CA MET A 1 22.93 72.03 38.40
C MET A 1 23.59 71.79 37.06
N LYS A 2 24.14 70.59 36.83
CA LYS A 2 24.68 70.16 35.54
C LYS A 2 23.52 69.55 34.74
N VAL A 3 23.07 70.23 33.69
CA VAL A 3 22.14 69.69 32.70
C VAL A 3 22.99 69.19 31.54
N LEU A 4 22.95 67.88 31.33
CA LEU A 4 23.69 67.17 30.29
C LEU A 4 22.89 67.27 28.98
N VAL A 5 23.49 67.86 27.94
CA VAL A 5 22.96 67.84 26.57
C VAL A 5 23.51 66.59 25.88
N LEU A 6 22.64 65.64 25.54
CA LEU A 6 22.99 64.44 24.80
C LEU A 6 22.69 64.66 23.30
N LEU A 7 23.75 64.76 22.52
CA LEU A 7 23.73 64.79 21.06
C LEU A 7 23.42 63.38 20.52
N LEU A 8 22.35 63.26 19.73
CA LEU A 8 22.02 62.07 18.95
C LEU A 8 23.00 61.94 17.77
N VAL A 9 23.87 60.94 17.82
CA VAL A 9 24.72 60.53 16.70
C VAL A 9 23.92 59.56 15.83
N VAL A 10 23.60 59.97 14.61
CA VAL A 10 22.97 59.09 13.60
C VAL A 10 24.08 58.28 12.93
N SER A 11 24.18 57.00 13.26
CA SER A 11 25.04 56.06 12.56
C SER A 11 24.32 55.47 11.34
N TRP A 12 24.91 55.64 10.16
CA TRP A 12 24.52 54.91 8.96
C TRP A 12 24.99 53.46 9.09
N GLY A 13 24.07 52.57 9.48
CA GLY A 13 24.27 51.13 9.42
C GLY A 13 24.02 50.63 7.99
N CYS A 14 25.08 50.20 7.31
CA CYS A 14 25.00 49.46 6.07
C CYS A 14 24.40 48.07 6.39
N TRP A 15 23.14 47.84 6.05
CA TRP A 15 22.51 46.53 6.19
C TRP A 15 23.05 45.61 5.10
N ILE A 16 24.17 44.95 5.38
CA ILE A 16 24.54 43.74 4.66
C ILE A 16 23.62 42.66 5.22
N SER A 17 22.57 42.30 4.47
CA SER A 17 21.81 41.09 4.73
C SER A 17 22.79 39.92 4.68
N MET A 18 23.21 39.43 5.85
CA MET A 18 23.83 38.11 5.96
C MET A 18 22.78 37.10 5.53
N VAL A 19 22.79 36.74 4.25
CA VAL A 19 22.17 35.51 3.78
C VAL A 19 22.91 34.39 4.50
N GLN A 20 22.29 33.87 5.54
CA GLN A 20 22.76 32.68 6.24
C GLN A 20 22.89 31.57 5.18
N PRO A 21 24.06 30.94 5.02
CA PRO A 21 24.21 29.85 4.05
C PRO A 21 23.16 28.80 4.39
N GLN A 22 22.25 28.54 3.46
CA GLN A 22 21.31 27.44 3.57
C GLN A 22 22.18 26.17 3.64
N GLU A 23 22.26 25.53 4.82
CA GLU A 23 22.98 24.27 4.96
C GLU A 23 22.43 23.31 3.91
N LEU A 24 23.27 22.91 2.96
CA LEU A 24 22.92 21.92 1.95
C LEU A 24 22.61 20.61 2.70
N LYS A 25 21.32 20.28 2.87
CA LYS A 25 20.93 19.04 3.54
C LYS A 25 21.51 17.88 2.75
N ALA A 26 22.35 17.08 3.41
CA ALA A 26 22.99 15.93 2.78
C ALA A 26 21.94 14.88 2.38
N VAL A 27 22.20 14.16 1.28
CA VAL A 27 21.39 13.02 0.85
C VAL A 27 21.33 12.00 2.00
N PRO A 28 20.15 11.57 2.47
CA PRO A 28 20.03 10.56 3.52
C PRO A 28 20.68 9.24 3.06
N ILE A 29 21.45 8.61 3.95
CA ILE A 29 22.17 7.36 3.66
C ILE A 29 21.61 6.22 4.49
N VAL A 30 20.98 5.26 3.82
CA VAL A 30 20.53 4.00 4.41
C VAL A 30 21.59 2.92 4.15
N ARG A 31 21.89 2.09 5.16
CA ARG A 31 23.02 1.16 5.11
C ARG A 31 22.57 -0.27 5.32
N PHE A 32 23.19 -1.18 4.57
CA PHE A 32 23.05 -2.62 4.76
C PHE A 32 24.39 -3.33 4.56
N THR A 33 24.61 -4.40 5.31
CA THR A 33 25.76 -5.28 5.12
C THR A 33 25.26 -6.71 4.96
N THR A 34 25.80 -7.46 3.99
CA THR A 34 25.51 -8.89 3.81
C THR A 34 26.40 -9.77 4.70
N GLU A 35 27.48 -9.23 5.25
CA GLU A 35 28.34 -9.91 6.21
C GLU A 35 27.59 -10.08 7.55
N GLY A 36 27.38 -11.33 7.96
CA GLY A 36 26.64 -11.63 9.20
C GLY A 36 25.19 -11.17 9.19
N ALA A 37 24.61 -10.88 8.02
CA ALA A 37 23.23 -10.48 7.90
C ALA A 37 22.27 -11.54 8.45
N THR A 38 21.19 -11.05 9.02
CA THR A 38 20.07 -11.84 9.55
C THR A 38 18.76 -11.31 9.00
N ARG A 39 17.69 -12.09 9.15
CA ARG A 39 16.32 -11.66 8.88
C ARG A 39 16.01 -10.31 9.54
N ASN A 40 16.41 -10.13 10.80
CA ASN A 40 16.13 -8.89 11.54
C ASN A 40 16.94 -7.71 10.98
N SER A 41 18.22 -7.91 10.64
CA SER A 41 19.02 -6.83 10.04
C SER A 41 18.47 -6.38 8.67
N TYR A 42 17.98 -7.31 7.85
CA TYR A 42 17.37 -6.99 6.57
C TYR A 42 16.01 -6.31 6.75
N LEU A 43 15.20 -6.75 7.71
CA LEU A 43 13.94 -6.09 8.06
C LEU A 43 14.15 -4.66 8.54
N MET A 44 15.17 -4.42 9.38
CA MET A 44 15.54 -3.07 9.81
C MET A 44 16.00 -2.22 8.63
N PHE A 45 16.84 -2.76 7.74
CA PHE A 45 17.25 -2.08 6.51
C PHE A 45 16.03 -1.65 5.65
N MET A 46 15.08 -2.55 5.43
CA MET A 46 13.84 -2.22 4.69
C MET A 46 13.00 -1.16 5.40
N LYS A 47 12.91 -1.22 6.74
CA LYS A 47 12.19 -0.22 7.55
C LYS A 47 12.83 1.17 7.45
N ASP A 48 14.15 1.23 7.52
CA ASP A 48 14.91 2.49 7.41
C ASP A 48 14.77 3.08 6.00
N LEU A 49 14.85 2.23 4.97
CA LEU A 49 14.65 2.64 3.58
C LEU A 49 13.22 3.14 3.32
N TYR A 50 12.22 2.40 3.80
CA TYR A 50 10.82 2.80 3.73
C TYR A 50 10.59 4.15 4.40
N THR A 51 11.16 4.35 5.59
CA THR A 51 11.03 5.61 6.34
C THR A 51 11.68 6.77 5.58
N ALA A 52 12.87 6.56 5.00
CA ALA A 52 13.56 7.57 4.21
C ALA A 52 12.79 7.97 2.94
N LEU A 53 12.19 7.01 2.23
CA LEU A 53 11.41 7.27 1.02
C LEU A 53 10.03 7.89 1.32
N THR A 54 9.43 7.55 2.46
CA THR A 54 8.08 8.01 2.83
C THR A 54 8.08 9.19 3.80
N ASP A 55 9.22 9.83 4.06
CA ASP A 55 9.31 11.00 4.94
C ASP A 55 8.36 12.13 4.50
N ARG A 56 8.28 12.34 3.18
CA ARG A 56 7.44 13.36 2.52
C ARG A 56 6.22 12.80 1.78
N ALA A 57 5.94 11.51 1.95
CA ALA A 57 4.79 10.90 1.30
C ALA A 57 3.49 11.43 1.94
N ASP A 58 2.44 11.55 1.12
CA ASP A 58 1.09 11.71 1.63
C ASP A 58 0.65 10.39 2.28
N LYS A 59 0.26 10.48 3.56
CA LYS A 59 -0.16 9.35 4.42
C LYS A 59 -1.63 9.47 4.84
N SER A 60 -2.41 10.33 4.18
CA SER A 60 -3.84 10.52 4.46
C SER A 60 -4.68 9.31 4.05
N GLY A 61 -4.26 8.57 3.02
CA GLY A 61 -4.90 7.35 2.52
C GLY A 61 -4.40 6.04 3.17
N GLU A 62 -4.95 4.91 2.72
CA GLU A 62 -4.56 3.58 3.22
C GLU A 62 -3.13 3.17 2.84
N ILE A 63 -2.63 3.62 1.68
CA ILE A 63 -1.29 3.33 1.17
C ILE A 63 -0.59 4.68 0.91
N PRO A 64 0.63 4.89 1.45
CA PRO A 64 1.34 6.15 1.23
C PRO A 64 1.66 6.45 -0.23
N ILE A 65 1.47 7.70 -0.63
CA ILE A 65 1.76 8.21 -1.97
C ILE A 65 3.03 9.06 -1.92
N LEU A 66 4.05 8.64 -2.68
CA LEU A 66 5.32 9.32 -2.80
C LEU A 66 5.15 10.69 -3.49
N PRO A 67 5.99 11.68 -3.16
CA PRO A 67 5.90 13.01 -3.75
C PRO A 67 6.14 12.95 -5.28
N PRO A 68 5.49 13.83 -6.07
CA PRO A 68 5.73 13.88 -7.51
C PRO A 68 7.17 14.24 -7.83
N GLN A 69 7.64 13.81 -8.99
CA GLN A 69 8.98 14.12 -9.48
C GLN A 69 9.23 15.64 -9.59
N SER A 70 8.19 16.43 -9.88
CA SER A 70 8.23 17.88 -9.95
C SER A 70 8.23 18.58 -8.59
N ALA A 71 7.96 17.88 -7.49
CA ALA A 71 7.92 18.48 -6.15
C ALA A 71 9.29 19.04 -5.72
N LEU A 72 10.37 18.45 -6.22
CA LEU A 72 11.74 18.85 -5.90
C LEU A 72 12.57 18.94 -7.19
N PRO A 73 13.33 20.03 -7.41
CA PRO A 73 14.25 20.14 -8.53
C PRO A 73 15.23 18.95 -8.56
N ALA A 74 15.68 18.55 -9.75
CA ALA A 74 16.67 17.48 -9.89
C ALA A 74 18.00 17.78 -9.16
N ALA A 75 18.29 19.06 -8.89
CA ALA A 75 19.45 19.47 -8.11
C ALA A 75 19.31 19.28 -6.60
N ASP A 76 18.09 19.04 -6.10
CA ASP A 76 17.82 18.94 -4.67
C ASP A 76 18.23 17.57 -4.12
N ALA A 77 19.17 17.56 -3.18
CA ALA A 77 19.64 16.36 -2.49
C ALA A 77 18.51 15.60 -1.78
N GLN A 78 17.41 16.28 -1.42
CA GLN A 78 16.25 15.68 -0.77
C GLN A 78 15.35 14.90 -1.72
N ARG A 79 15.58 14.99 -3.03
CA ARG A 79 14.93 14.15 -4.05
C ARG A 79 15.48 12.72 -4.08
N TYR A 80 16.57 12.46 -3.38
CA TYR A 80 17.29 11.21 -3.48
C TYR A 80 17.49 10.54 -2.14
N VAL A 81 17.56 9.22 -2.15
CA VAL A 81 18.03 8.41 -1.03
C VAL A 81 19.24 7.62 -1.49
N GLN A 82 20.34 7.71 -0.75
CA GLN A 82 21.51 6.88 -1.00
C GLN A 82 21.41 5.58 -0.22
N VAL A 83 21.59 4.45 -0.89
CA VAL A 83 21.62 3.13 -0.28
C VAL A 83 23.01 2.55 -0.39
N ARG A 84 23.71 2.39 0.74
CA ARG A 84 25.03 1.78 0.80
C ARG A 84 24.91 0.31 1.17
N VAL A 85 25.29 -0.58 0.26
CA VAL A 85 25.33 -2.03 0.50
C VAL A 85 26.77 -2.51 0.54
N SER A 86 27.16 -3.12 1.65
CA SER A 86 28.49 -3.71 1.87
C SER A 86 28.42 -5.23 1.87
N ASN A 87 29.50 -5.88 1.44
CA ASN A 87 29.70 -7.32 1.63
C ASN A 87 30.80 -7.68 2.64
N GLY A 88 31.17 -6.72 3.51
CA GLY A 88 32.26 -6.83 4.49
C GLY A 88 33.61 -6.39 3.94
N VAL A 89 33.84 -6.53 2.63
CA VAL A 89 35.10 -6.16 1.97
C VAL A 89 34.95 -4.87 1.15
N GLN A 90 33.87 -4.78 0.37
CA GLN A 90 33.59 -3.62 -0.47
C GLN A 90 32.17 -3.13 -0.25
N ALA A 91 31.93 -1.87 -0.58
CA ALA A 91 30.63 -1.24 -0.51
C ALA A 91 30.30 -0.55 -1.83
N ILE A 92 29.06 -0.73 -2.28
CA ILE A 92 28.48 -0.03 -3.42
C ILE A 92 27.46 0.97 -2.87
N ASP A 93 27.51 2.20 -3.38
CA ASP A 93 26.50 3.21 -3.11
C ASP A 93 25.52 3.25 -4.29
N PHE A 94 24.23 3.04 -4.03
CA PHE A 94 23.14 3.21 -4.99
C PHE A 94 22.41 4.51 -4.71
N ILE A 95 21.77 5.08 -5.73
CA ILE A 95 20.85 6.21 -5.58
C ILE A 95 19.46 5.79 -6.03
N LEU A 96 18.47 6.08 -5.19
CA LEU A 96 17.06 5.93 -5.49
C LEU A 96 16.39 7.31 -5.60
N ASP A 97 15.46 7.48 -6.54
CA ASP A 97 14.58 8.67 -6.60
C ASP A 97 13.40 8.50 -5.63
N VAL A 98 13.13 9.51 -4.79
CA VAL A 98 12.06 9.45 -3.78
C VAL A 98 10.66 9.40 -4.37
N SER A 99 10.47 9.81 -5.63
CA SER A 99 9.15 9.86 -6.28
C SER A 99 8.62 8.50 -6.70
N ASN A 100 9.51 7.52 -6.91
CA ASN A 100 9.15 6.19 -7.41
C ASN A 100 10.01 5.05 -6.85
N ALA A 101 10.98 5.33 -5.96
CA ALA A 101 11.97 4.39 -5.44
C ALA A 101 12.83 3.68 -6.52
N ASN A 102 12.88 4.22 -7.75
CA ASN A 102 13.70 3.65 -8.83
C ASN A 102 15.18 3.87 -8.54
N MET A 103 15.97 2.83 -8.71
CA MET A 103 17.42 2.93 -8.72
C MET A 103 17.86 3.66 -9.98
N LEU A 104 18.61 4.75 -9.83
CA LEU A 104 19.09 5.56 -10.96
C LEU A 104 20.50 5.15 -11.40
N GLY A 105 21.28 4.60 -10.48
CA GLY A 105 22.67 4.28 -10.73
C GLY A 105 23.42 3.86 -9.48
N TYR A 106 24.71 3.61 -9.64
CA TYR A 106 25.58 3.14 -8.58
C TYR A 106 26.99 3.71 -8.67
N ARG A 107 27.65 3.81 -7.53
CA ARG A 107 29.06 4.16 -7.37
C ARG A 107 29.76 2.99 -6.66
N PRO A 108 30.67 2.27 -7.33
CA PRO A 108 31.33 1.13 -6.72
C PRO A 108 32.38 1.51 -5.67
N GLY A 109 32.73 2.79 -5.53
CA GLY A 109 33.74 3.29 -4.59
C GLY A 109 35.17 3.11 -5.11
N GLY A 110 36.11 3.89 -4.58
CA GLY A 110 37.57 3.73 -4.78
C GLY A 110 38.14 4.06 -6.19
N ASN A 111 37.35 3.98 -7.26
CA ASN A 111 37.81 4.22 -8.64
C ASN A 111 37.46 5.62 -9.18
N GLY A 112 36.84 6.47 -8.35
CA GLY A 112 36.43 7.82 -8.73
C GLY A 112 35.33 7.87 -9.80
N ARG A 113 34.64 6.75 -10.10
CA ARG A 113 33.60 6.66 -11.14
C ARG A 113 32.23 6.38 -10.57
N SER A 114 31.19 6.84 -11.27
CA SER A 114 29.79 6.51 -11.02
C SER A 114 29.09 6.18 -12.33
N TYR A 115 28.10 5.29 -12.26
CA TYR A 115 27.41 4.75 -13.42
C TYR A 115 25.91 4.94 -13.27
N PHE A 116 25.26 5.43 -14.31
CA PHE A 116 23.83 5.74 -14.33
C PHE A 116 23.15 5.09 -15.52
N PHE A 117 21.89 4.73 -15.37
CA PHE A 117 21.12 4.17 -16.49
C PHE A 117 20.97 5.19 -17.64
N SER A 118 20.79 4.70 -18.87
CA SER A 118 20.72 5.55 -20.05
C SER A 118 19.52 6.50 -20.05
N ASP A 119 18.46 6.15 -19.34
CA ASP A 119 17.20 6.89 -19.18
C ASP A 119 17.19 7.92 -18.04
N VAL A 120 18.28 8.03 -17.27
CA VAL A 120 18.38 9.07 -16.23
C VAL A 120 18.53 10.46 -16.87
N PRO A 121 17.71 11.47 -16.52
CA PRO A 121 17.84 12.83 -17.04
C PRO A 121 19.22 13.46 -16.75
N GLU A 122 19.73 14.30 -17.66
CA GLU A 122 21.08 14.90 -17.52
C GLU A 122 21.20 15.87 -16.34
N ASP A 123 20.14 16.64 -16.06
CA ASP A 123 20.06 17.57 -14.92
C ASP A 123 20.22 16.85 -13.58
N ALA A 124 19.65 15.64 -13.44
CA ALA A 124 19.82 14.79 -12.26
C ALA A 124 21.27 14.30 -12.09
N LEU A 125 22.01 14.04 -13.17
CA LEU A 125 23.38 13.54 -13.08
C LEU A 125 24.31 14.51 -12.32
N TYR A 126 24.12 15.82 -12.48
CA TYR A 126 24.97 16.83 -11.84
C TYR A 126 24.85 16.83 -10.32
N ALA A 127 23.67 16.51 -9.79
CA ALA A 127 23.39 16.44 -8.35
C ALA A 127 23.97 15.16 -7.71
N LEU A 128 24.07 14.08 -8.49
CA LEU A 128 24.38 12.75 -7.98
C LEU A 128 25.88 12.46 -8.00
N PHE A 129 26.37 11.87 -6.91
CA PHE A 129 27.79 11.52 -6.71
C PHE A 129 28.78 12.62 -7.15
N PRO A 130 28.74 13.80 -6.50
CA PRO A 130 29.69 14.87 -6.81
C PRO A 130 31.13 14.38 -6.66
N ASN A 131 32.02 14.91 -7.51
CA ASN A 131 33.44 14.54 -7.58
C ASN A 131 33.71 13.10 -8.07
N THR A 132 32.84 12.58 -8.94
CA THR A 132 33.10 11.35 -9.70
C THR A 132 33.05 11.60 -11.19
N LEU A 133 33.78 10.81 -11.96
CA LEU A 133 33.59 10.68 -13.40
C LEU A 133 32.30 9.89 -13.63
N ARG A 134 31.27 10.59 -14.13
CA ARG A 134 29.94 10.04 -14.35
C ARG A 134 29.85 9.44 -15.73
N GLU A 135 29.38 8.21 -15.82
CA GLU A 135 29.26 7.48 -17.07
C GLU A 135 27.86 6.89 -17.21
N ARG A 136 27.38 6.81 -18.45
CA ARG A 136 26.10 6.18 -18.75
C ARG A 136 26.30 4.71 -19.09
N LEU A 137 25.44 3.88 -18.53
CA LEU A 137 25.28 2.50 -18.95
C LEU A 137 24.62 2.49 -20.34
N PRO A 138 24.92 1.48 -21.18
CA PRO A 138 24.35 1.38 -22.53
C PRO A 138 22.90 0.86 -22.54
N PHE A 139 22.23 0.83 -21.40
CA PHE A 139 20.88 0.32 -21.20
C PHE A 139 20.17 1.09 -20.08
N SER A 140 18.84 1.06 -20.13
CA SER A 140 17.95 1.70 -19.15
C SER A 140 17.75 0.84 -17.91
N GLY A 141 17.13 1.43 -16.87
CA GLY A 141 16.82 0.74 -15.61
C GLY A 141 15.61 -0.20 -15.66
N ASN A 142 14.89 -0.28 -16.80
CA ASN A 142 13.71 -1.13 -16.92
C ASN A 142 14.08 -2.61 -17.12
N TYR A 143 13.22 -3.51 -16.61
CA TYR A 143 13.50 -4.95 -16.65
C TYR A 143 13.64 -5.51 -18.06
N ALA A 144 12.85 -5.04 -19.03
CA ALA A 144 12.95 -5.54 -20.40
C ALA A 144 14.35 -5.32 -21.01
N ALA A 145 14.93 -4.13 -20.80
CA ALA A 145 16.29 -3.82 -21.23
C ALA A 145 17.34 -4.61 -20.42
N LEU A 146 17.16 -4.69 -19.10
CA LEU A 146 18.09 -5.42 -18.23
C LEU A 146 18.13 -6.91 -18.54
N GLU A 147 16.98 -7.57 -18.71
CA GLU A 147 16.87 -9.00 -19.04
C GLU A 147 17.45 -9.29 -20.43
N ALA A 148 17.19 -8.42 -21.41
CA ALA A 148 17.76 -8.53 -22.75
C ALA A 148 19.29 -8.47 -22.73
N VAL A 149 19.87 -7.55 -21.95
CA VAL A 149 21.34 -7.42 -21.83
C VAL A 149 21.93 -8.55 -20.97
N ALA A 150 21.24 -8.96 -19.91
CA ALA A 150 21.66 -10.06 -19.04
C ALA A 150 21.60 -11.43 -19.74
N GLY A 151 20.75 -11.57 -20.76
CA GLY A 151 20.50 -12.83 -21.47
C GLY A 151 19.73 -13.84 -20.61
N VAL A 152 19.04 -13.39 -19.57
CA VAL A 152 18.30 -14.24 -18.63
C VAL A 152 17.15 -13.44 -18.00
N GLY A 153 15.98 -14.07 -17.87
CA GLY A 153 14.81 -13.45 -17.25
C GLY A 153 14.86 -13.44 -15.72
N ARG A 154 14.10 -12.54 -15.08
CA ARG A 154 13.97 -12.48 -13.61
C ARG A 154 13.58 -13.81 -12.97
N SER A 155 12.73 -14.59 -13.62
CA SER A 155 12.26 -15.90 -13.15
C SER A 155 13.37 -16.95 -13.00
N GLU A 156 14.51 -16.74 -13.65
CA GLU A 156 15.64 -17.67 -13.65
C GLU A 156 16.79 -17.23 -12.75
N ILE A 157 16.73 -16.01 -12.21
CA ILE A 157 17.78 -15.42 -11.37
C ILE A 157 17.50 -15.74 -9.89
N ASP A 158 18.46 -16.39 -9.24
CA ASP A 158 18.39 -16.64 -7.81
C ASP A 158 18.54 -15.32 -7.02
N LEU A 159 17.66 -15.14 -6.04
CA LEU A 159 17.66 -14.04 -5.08
C LEU A 159 17.95 -14.57 -3.67
N GLY A 160 18.63 -13.76 -2.88
CA GLY A 160 19.04 -14.10 -1.51
C GLY A 160 20.24 -13.27 -1.06
N ILE A 161 20.50 -13.24 0.25
CA ILE A 161 21.57 -12.41 0.82
C ILE A 161 22.96 -12.79 0.27
N GLY A 162 23.20 -14.08 0.05
CA GLY A 162 24.43 -14.56 -0.58
C GLY A 162 24.57 -14.10 -2.03
N GLU A 163 23.46 -14.07 -2.79
CA GLU A 163 23.45 -13.56 -4.16
C GLU A 163 23.66 -12.06 -4.22
N LEU A 164 23.06 -11.29 -3.30
CA LEU A 164 23.34 -9.86 -3.18
C LEU A 164 24.83 -9.63 -2.91
N SER A 165 25.42 -10.34 -1.94
CA SER A 165 26.85 -10.26 -1.61
C SER A 165 27.77 -10.50 -2.83
N ARG A 166 27.41 -11.51 -3.64
CA ARG A 166 28.14 -11.86 -4.87
C ARG A 166 28.01 -10.79 -5.96
N HIS A 167 26.81 -10.25 -6.16
CA HIS A 167 26.58 -9.24 -7.19
C HIS A 167 27.17 -7.86 -6.81
N ILE A 168 27.29 -7.55 -5.51
CA ILE A 168 28.10 -6.43 -4.99
C ILE A 168 29.58 -6.57 -5.40
N TYR A 169 30.10 -7.80 -5.42
CA TYR A 169 31.45 -8.07 -5.92
C TYR A 169 31.60 -7.83 -7.42
N TYR A 170 30.65 -8.27 -8.23
CA TYR A 170 30.69 -8.03 -9.67
C TYR A 170 30.60 -6.55 -10.02
N LEU A 171 29.73 -5.79 -9.36
CA LEU A 171 29.61 -4.34 -9.60
C LEU A 171 30.89 -3.57 -9.25
N ARG A 172 31.70 -4.06 -8.29
CA ARG A 172 32.98 -3.43 -7.95
C ARG A 172 34.09 -3.73 -8.95
N HIS A 173 34.16 -4.96 -9.45
CA HIS A 173 35.32 -5.45 -10.20
C HIS A 173 35.13 -5.45 -11.72
N MET A 174 33.88 -5.43 -12.19
CA MET A 174 33.59 -5.37 -13.63
C MET A 174 33.47 -3.93 -14.11
N THR A 175 33.98 -3.66 -15.31
CA THR A 175 33.89 -2.34 -15.94
C THR A 175 32.72 -2.33 -16.93
N PRO A 176 31.72 -1.45 -16.76
CA PRO A 176 30.57 -1.38 -17.67
C PRO A 176 30.91 -0.81 -19.05
N LEU A 177 32.13 -0.31 -19.26
CA LEU A 177 32.59 0.19 -20.56
C LEU A 177 33.04 -0.93 -21.53
N LYS A 178 33.18 -2.17 -21.04
CA LYS A 178 33.55 -3.31 -21.88
C LYS A 178 32.31 -4.15 -22.18
N PRO A 179 32.00 -4.43 -23.46
CA PRO A 179 30.84 -5.24 -23.85
C PRO A 179 30.76 -6.60 -23.14
N SER A 180 31.90 -7.22 -22.85
CA SER A 180 31.99 -8.50 -22.15
C SER A 180 31.44 -8.47 -20.71
N GLY A 181 31.34 -7.30 -20.09
CA GLY A 181 30.84 -7.12 -18.72
C GLY A 181 29.37 -6.73 -18.64
N HIS A 182 28.73 -6.31 -19.75
CA HIS A 182 27.38 -5.75 -19.73
C HIS A 182 26.36 -6.73 -19.15
N GLY A 183 26.38 -8.00 -19.59
CA GLY A 183 25.43 -9.01 -19.12
C GLY A 183 25.54 -9.31 -17.63
N THR A 184 26.77 -9.39 -17.10
CA THR A 184 26.96 -9.62 -15.66
C THR A 184 26.54 -8.42 -14.82
N ILE A 185 26.79 -7.19 -15.30
CA ILE A 185 26.37 -5.97 -14.61
C ILE A 185 24.84 -5.83 -14.65
N ALA A 186 24.20 -6.09 -15.79
CA ALA A 186 22.75 -6.08 -15.91
C ALA A 186 22.11 -7.10 -14.95
N LYS A 187 22.63 -8.34 -14.91
CA LYS A 187 22.19 -9.36 -13.94
C LYS A 187 22.38 -8.91 -12.49
N ALA A 188 23.52 -8.28 -12.16
CA ALA A 188 23.77 -7.74 -10.83
C ALA A 188 22.79 -6.64 -10.43
N LEU A 189 22.45 -5.75 -11.36
CA LEU A 189 21.48 -4.70 -11.14
C LEU A 189 20.06 -5.26 -10.99
N ILE A 190 19.68 -6.30 -11.72
CA ILE A 190 18.39 -7.00 -11.50
C ILE A 190 18.29 -7.51 -10.06
N VAL A 191 19.33 -8.17 -9.54
CA VAL A 191 19.35 -8.65 -8.15
C VAL A 191 19.25 -7.49 -7.16
N CYS A 192 20.00 -6.41 -7.36
CA CYS A 192 19.98 -5.25 -6.48
C CYS A 192 18.62 -4.51 -6.51
N ILE A 193 18.01 -4.33 -7.68
CA ILE A 193 16.70 -3.69 -7.82
C ILE A 193 15.63 -4.53 -7.11
N GLN A 194 15.59 -5.85 -7.35
CA GLN A 194 14.61 -6.73 -6.69
C GLN A 194 14.77 -6.80 -5.17
N MET A 195 16.01 -6.80 -4.67
CA MET A 195 16.30 -6.89 -3.23
C MET A 195 16.33 -5.53 -2.51
N ILE A 196 16.14 -4.42 -3.20
CA ILE A 196 16.17 -3.08 -2.60
C ILE A 196 14.89 -2.31 -2.98
N SER A 197 14.77 -1.94 -4.26
CA SER A 197 13.63 -1.15 -4.76
C SER A 197 12.32 -1.93 -4.73
N GLU A 198 12.29 -3.17 -5.23
CA GLU A 198 11.04 -3.96 -5.18
C GLU A 198 10.69 -4.39 -3.77
N ALA A 199 11.68 -4.77 -2.96
CA ALA A 199 11.45 -5.17 -1.57
C ALA A 199 10.96 -4.04 -0.65
N VAL A 200 11.20 -2.77 -1.00
CA VAL A 200 10.63 -1.64 -0.27
C VAL A 200 9.25 -1.24 -0.79
N ARG A 201 8.97 -1.43 -2.08
CA ARG A 201 7.65 -1.18 -2.69
C ARG A 201 6.62 -2.26 -2.39
N LEU A 202 7.06 -3.52 -2.37
CA LEU A 202 6.22 -4.70 -2.42
C LEU A 202 6.54 -5.67 -1.27
N ARG A 203 5.52 -5.95 -0.48
CA ARG A 203 5.60 -6.79 0.71
C ARG A 203 5.76 -8.26 0.40
N ASN A 204 5.19 -8.74 -0.71
CA ASN A 204 5.31 -10.14 -1.13
C ASN A 204 6.78 -10.54 -1.35
N ILE A 205 7.55 -9.79 -2.17
CA ILE A 205 8.97 -10.09 -2.38
C ILE A 205 9.81 -9.81 -1.14
N GLN A 206 9.48 -8.79 -0.35
CA GLN A 206 10.13 -8.56 0.95
C GLN A 206 10.01 -9.80 1.86
N GLN A 207 8.83 -10.40 1.96
CA GLN A 207 8.62 -11.60 2.77
C GLN A 207 9.36 -12.82 2.19
N GLN A 208 9.42 -12.97 0.87
CA GLN A 208 10.21 -14.03 0.25
C GLN A 208 11.71 -13.90 0.59
N ILE A 209 12.26 -12.68 0.58
CA ILE A 209 13.64 -12.43 0.99
C ILE A 209 13.83 -12.72 2.48
N LEU A 210 12.93 -12.24 3.34
CA LEU A 210 12.98 -12.47 4.79
C LEU A 210 12.93 -13.97 5.15
N ALA A 211 12.26 -14.79 4.35
CA ALA A 211 12.19 -16.24 4.55
C ALA A 211 13.54 -16.95 4.36
N VAL A 212 14.46 -16.36 3.59
CA VAL A 212 15.80 -16.92 3.31
C VAL A 212 16.96 -16.08 3.86
N ALA A 213 16.65 -14.99 4.58
CA ALA A 213 17.64 -14.00 5.05
C ALA A 213 18.44 -14.44 6.30
N ASN A 214 18.08 -15.54 6.95
CA ASN A 214 18.89 -16.10 8.03
C ASN A 214 19.99 -17.03 7.48
N PRO A 215 21.22 -16.98 8.03
CA PRO A 215 22.29 -17.84 7.60
C PRO A 215 21.99 -19.31 7.96
N LEU A 216 22.21 -20.22 7.02
CA LEU A 216 22.07 -21.68 7.20
C LEU A 216 23.27 -22.25 7.95
N VAL A 217 24.46 -21.77 7.58
CA VAL A 217 25.75 -21.91 8.24
C VAL A 217 26.49 -20.58 8.05
N VAL A 218 27.63 -20.39 8.72
CA VAL A 218 28.41 -19.14 8.60
C VAL A 218 28.68 -18.81 7.13
N GLY A 219 28.11 -17.69 6.66
CA GLY A 219 28.31 -17.17 5.31
C GLY A 219 27.42 -17.75 4.21
N THR A 220 26.57 -18.74 4.48
CA THR A 220 25.68 -19.36 3.48
C THR A 220 24.22 -19.03 3.78
N TYR A 221 23.47 -18.64 2.75
CA TYR A 221 22.07 -18.24 2.86
C TYR A 221 21.18 -19.08 1.95
N GLY A 222 19.88 -19.10 2.25
CA GLY A 222 18.89 -19.69 1.34
C GLY A 222 18.73 -18.87 0.07
N LEU A 223 18.17 -19.50 -0.96
CA LEU A 223 17.90 -18.90 -2.26
C LEU A 223 16.44 -19.11 -2.62
N PHE A 224 15.90 -18.20 -3.43
CA PHE A 224 14.61 -18.37 -4.07
C PHE A 224 14.60 -17.69 -5.44
N LYS A 225 13.64 -18.05 -6.28
CA LYS A 225 13.34 -17.36 -7.54
C LYS A 225 11.96 -16.70 -7.40
N PRO A 226 11.78 -15.47 -7.89
CA PRO A 226 10.48 -14.81 -7.80
C PRO A 226 9.45 -15.60 -8.60
N ASP A 227 8.30 -15.88 -7.99
CA ASP A 227 7.17 -16.50 -8.69
C ASP A 227 6.53 -15.55 -9.71
N GLY A 228 5.74 -16.11 -10.65
CA GLY A 228 5.12 -15.34 -11.71
C GLY A 228 4.23 -14.21 -11.20
N LEU A 229 3.44 -14.47 -10.15
CA LEU A 229 2.56 -13.47 -9.56
C LEU A 229 3.35 -12.29 -8.95
N THR A 230 4.45 -12.57 -8.28
CA THR A 230 5.35 -11.55 -7.72
C THR A 230 5.95 -10.67 -8.82
N MET A 231 6.35 -11.27 -9.94
CA MET A 231 6.83 -10.52 -11.09
C MET A 231 5.74 -9.70 -11.77
N GLU A 232 4.49 -10.17 -11.78
CA GLU A 232 3.34 -9.39 -12.25
C GLU A 232 3.11 -8.16 -11.35
N TYR A 233 3.16 -8.32 -10.02
CA TYR A 233 3.10 -7.17 -9.09
C TYR A 233 4.22 -6.15 -9.32
N GLN A 234 5.45 -6.61 -9.58
CA GLN A 234 6.57 -5.72 -9.93
C GLN A 234 6.28 -4.96 -11.22
N SER A 235 5.81 -5.67 -12.25
CA SER A 235 5.63 -5.10 -13.59
C SER A 235 4.38 -4.19 -13.68
N ARG A 236 3.39 -4.42 -12.80
CA ARG A 236 2.11 -3.67 -12.74
C ARG A 236 2.06 -2.67 -11.58
N TRP A 237 3.15 -2.43 -10.87
CA TRP A 237 3.15 -1.55 -9.69
C TRP A 237 2.59 -0.14 -10.00
N GLU A 238 2.95 0.44 -11.15
CA GLU A 238 2.42 1.75 -11.59
C GLU A 238 0.95 1.70 -12.02
N ASP A 239 0.53 0.62 -12.70
CA ASP A 239 -0.87 0.39 -13.10
C ASP A 239 -1.76 0.26 -11.86
N ILE A 240 -1.32 -0.53 -10.87
CA ILE A 240 -2.00 -0.68 -9.57
C ILE A 240 -2.07 0.65 -8.84
N SER A 241 -0.97 1.43 -8.85
CA SER A 241 -0.94 2.75 -8.21
C SER A 241 -1.94 3.72 -8.82
N THR A 242 -2.08 3.68 -10.15
CA THR A 242 -3.08 4.46 -10.89
C THR A 242 -4.50 4.01 -10.54
N ALA A 243 -4.75 2.70 -10.48
CA ALA A 243 -6.06 2.14 -10.12
C ALA A 243 -6.48 2.49 -8.69
N VAL A 244 -5.53 2.50 -7.73
CA VAL A 244 -5.79 2.90 -6.35
C VAL A 244 -6.11 4.40 -6.25
N GLN A 245 -5.34 5.27 -6.91
CA GLN A 245 -5.55 6.72 -6.84
C GLN A 245 -6.82 7.20 -7.58
N SER A 246 -7.22 6.46 -8.62
CA SER A 246 -8.50 6.65 -9.34
C SER A 246 -9.68 5.92 -8.70
N ALA A 247 -9.48 5.20 -7.60
CA ALA A 247 -10.54 4.46 -6.96
C ALA A 247 -11.61 5.39 -6.38
N THR A 248 -12.87 5.01 -6.53
CA THR A 248 -14.02 5.70 -5.93
C THR A 248 -14.64 4.77 -4.90
N PHE A 249 -14.66 5.19 -3.63
CA PHE A 249 -15.04 4.35 -2.49
C PHE A 249 -14.26 3.01 -2.42
N GLY A 250 -12.98 3.04 -2.82
CA GLY A 250 -12.11 1.86 -2.83
C GLY A 250 -12.29 0.93 -4.03
N ILE A 251 -13.23 1.20 -4.94
CA ILE A 251 -13.45 0.44 -6.18
C ILE A 251 -12.64 1.05 -7.31
N PHE A 252 -11.89 0.24 -8.04
CA PHE A 252 -11.10 0.67 -9.17
C PHE A 252 -12.00 1.06 -10.35
N ALA A 253 -11.68 2.19 -10.98
CA ALA A 253 -12.30 2.60 -12.24
C ALA A 253 -12.04 1.57 -13.35
N ASN A 254 -10.81 1.09 -13.42
CA ASN A 254 -10.36 0.07 -14.36
C ASN A 254 -9.72 -1.09 -13.58
N PRO A 255 -10.21 -2.34 -13.72
CA PRO A 255 -9.60 -3.50 -13.10
C PRO A 255 -8.16 -3.72 -13.58
N VAL A 256 -7.28 -4.15 -12.68
CA VAL A 256 -5.89 -4.51 -13.02
C VAL A 256 -5.77 -6.03 -13.08
N ARG A 257 -5.28 -6.55 -14.20
CA ARG A 257 -5.16 -7.99 -14.45
C ARG A 257 -3.71 -8.43 -14.25
N LEU A 258 -3.51 -9.41 -13.38
CA LEU A 258 -2.22 -10.07 -13.15
C LEU A 258 -2.30 -11.49 -13.69
N ALA A 259 -1.48 -11.83 -14.68
CA ALA A 259 -1.52 -13.14 -15.33
C ALA A 259 -0.27 -13.96 -14.97
N SER A 260 -0.45 -15.10 -14.30
CA SER A 260 0.66 -15.98 -13.89
C SER A 260 0.26 -17.44 -13.99
N ASP A 261 1.12 -18.28 -14.58
CA ASP A 261 0.98 -19.75 -14.62
C ASP A 261 -0.39 -20.25 -15.12
N GLY A 262 -0.97 -19.55 -16.11
CA GLY A 262 -2.28 -19.89 -16.67
C GLY A 262 -3.48 -19.51 -15.79
N GLN A 263 -3.24 -18.84 -14.66
CA GLN A 263 -4.27 -18.22 -13.82
C GLN A 263 -4.26 -16.70 -14.00
N GLU A 264 -5.45 -16.11 -13.97
CA GLU A 264 -5.62 -14.65 -14.00
C GLU A 264 -6.20 -14.20 -12.66
N LEU A 265 -5.48 -13.31 -11.98
CA LEU A 265 -5.97 -12.59 -10.81
C LEU A 265 -6.40 -11.20 -11.26
N VAL A 266 -7.68 -10.88 -11.07
CA VAL A 266 -8.24 -9.57 -11.40
C VAL A 266 -8.41 -8.77 -10.12
N LEU A 267 -7.67 -7.67 -10.00
CA LEU A 267 -7.74 -6.73 -8.90
C LEU A 267 -8.79 -5.66 -9.23
N THR A 268 -9.73 -5.45 -8.31
CA THR A 268 -10.86 -4.54 -8.49
C THR A 268 -11.01 -3.53 -7.36
N THR A 269 -10.30 -3.72 -6.25
CA THR A 269 -10.41 -2.87 -5.05
C THR A 269 -9.07 -2.58 -4.40
N VAL A 270 -9.00 -1.46 -3.66
CA VAL A 270 -7.82 -1.05 -2.89
C VAL A 270 -7.45 -2.11 -1.84
N ARG A 271 -8.44 -2.77 -1.25
CA ARG A 271 -8.24 -3.76 -0.18
C ARG A 271 -7.53 -5.03 -0.65
N GLU A 272 -7.68 -5.40 -1.91
CA GLU A 272 -6.97 -6.55 -2.49
C GLU A 272 -5.45 -6.29 -2.59
N VAL A 273 -5.03 -5.03 -2.59
CA VAL A 273 -3.63 -4.63 -2.78
C VAL A 273 -2.96 -4.00 -1.57
N VAL A 274 -3.73 -3.54 -0.57
CA VAL A 274 -3.19 -2.83 0.62
C VAL A 274 -2.15 -3.62 1.40
N PHE A 275 -2.22 -4.95 1.37
CA PHE A 275 -1.22 -5.81 2.02
C PHE A 275 -0.01 -6.11 1.13
N THR A 276 -0.10 -5.91 -0.17
CA THR A 276 1.01 -6.18 -1.09
C THR A 276 1.81 -4.93 -1.37
N ILE A 277 1.15 -3.79 -1.55
CA ILE A 277 1.76 -2.51 -1.89
C ILE A 277 2.09 -1.74 -0.61
N ALA A 278 3.37 -1.42 -0.41
CA ALA A 278 3.83 -0.65 0.75
C ALA A 278 3.81 0.86 0.47
N MET A 279 4.07 1.28 -0.77
CA MET A 279 4.07 2.68 -1.21
C MET A 279 3.76 2.76 -2.70
N MET A 280 3.31 3.91 -3.17
CA MET A 280 2.94 4.16 -4.57
C MET A 280 3.55 5.48 -5.07
N PRO A 281 3.95 5.61 -6.34
CA PRO A 281 4.28 6.90 -6.92
C PRO A 281 3.00 7.73 -7.10
N LEU A 282 3.08 9.05 -7.03
CA LEU A 282 1.95 9.89 -7.46
C LEU A 282 1.72 9.70 -8.96
N ARG A 283 0.49 9.35 -9.34
CA ARG A 283 0.08 9.16 -10.75
C ARG A 283 -0.92 10.22 -11.17
N CYS A 284 -1.74 10.70 -10.25
CA CYS A 284 -2.71 11.75 -10.48
C CYS A 284 -3.10 12.40 -9.14
N SER A 285 -3.47 13.67 -9.18
CA SER A 285 -3.98 14.39 -8.02
C SER A 285 -5.46 14.08 -7.83
N SER A 286 -5.82 13.51 -6.68
CA SER A 286 -7.21 13.57 -6.22
C SER A 286 -7.53 15.02 -5.93
N PRO A 287 -8.64 15.59 -6.43
CA PRO A 287 -9.21 16.76 -5.79
C PRO A 287 -9.44 16.38 -4.32
N GLU A 288 -8.91 17.17 -3.38
CA GLU A 288 -9.40 17.10 -2.02
C GLU A 288 -10.93 17.15 -2.07
N ALA A 289 -11.60 16.36 -1.24
CA ALA A 289 -13.04 16.41 -1.06
C ALA A 289 -13.44 17.76 -0.45
N ASN A 290 -13.41 18.82 -1.26
CA ASN A 290 -14.06 20.07 -0.97
C ASN A 290 -15.35 20.09 -1.79
N PRO A 291 -16.52 19.80 -1.18
CA PRO A 291 -17.79 19.59 -1.89
C PRO A 291 -18.38 20.87 -2.52
N GLN A 292 -17.64 21.99 -2.56
CA GLN A 292 -18.13 23.28 -3.06
C GLN A 292 -17.62 23.70 -4.44
N LEU A 293 -16.82 22.89 -5.15
CA LEU A 293 -16.28 23.27 -6.46
C LEU A 293 -16.51 22.20 -7.54
N LEU A 294 -17.57 22.36 -8.32
CA LEU A 294 -17.71 21.73 -9.64
C LEU A 294 -16.78 22.45 -10.62
N ARG A 295 -15.76 21.75 -11.15
CA ARG A 295 -14.97 22.22 -12.30
C ARG A 295 -15.38 21.44 -13.55
N LEU A 296 -15.61 22.18 -14.64
CA LEU A 296 -15.98 21.63 -15.94
C LEU A 296 -14.79 20.89 -16.59
N PRO A 297 -15.03 19.84 -17.38
CA PRO A 297 -13.98 19.18 -18.14
C PRO A 297 -13.47 20.10 -19.25
N THR A 298 -12.18 20.44 -19.23
CA THR A 298 -11.49 21.07 -20.35
C THR A 298 -11.00 19.99 -21.31
N ALA A 299 -11.50 20.00 -22.54
CA ALA A 299 -10.97 19.20 -23.63
C ALA A 299 -9.51 19.61 -23.89
N SER A 300 -8.62 18.63 -23.99
CA SER A 300 -7.19 18.85 -24.15
C SER A 300 -6.82 19.29 -25.57
N THR A 301 -5.93 20.27 -25.65
CA THR A 301 -4.98 20.40 -26.77
C THR A 301 -3.65 20.85 -26.19
N GLY A 302 -2.64 19.97 -26.24
CA GLY A 302 -1.22 20.35 -26.19
C GLY A 302 -0.59 20.48 -24.80
N LEU A 303 0.35 19.57 -24.53
CA LEU A 303 1.61 19.71 -23.78
C LEU A 303 1.83 21.05 -23.04
N ASP A 304 1.57 21.06 -21.73
CA ASP A 304 2.46 21.51 -20.65
C ASP A 304 1.66 21.57 -19.33
N ASP A 305 2.33 21.17 -18.23
CA ASP A 305 1.88 21.13 -16.83
C ASP A 305 0.60 21.93 -16.46
N SER A 306 -0.49 21.23 -16.11
CA SER A 306 -1.36 21.59 -14.96
C SER A 306 -2.54 20.62 -14.78
N ASN A 307 -2.51 19.90 -13.66
CA ASN A 307 -3.56 19.04 -13.08
C ASN A 307 -3.94 17.76 -13.83
N ASP A 308 -3.10 16.72 -13.72
CA ASP A 308 -3.52 15.33 -13.90
C ASP A 308 -4.53 14.95 -12.80
N ILE A 309 -5.81 15.27 -13.00
CA ILE A 309 -6.90 14.81 -12.15
C ILE A 309 -7.16 13.34 -12.47
N CYS A 310 -7.24 12.48 -11.45
CA CYS A 310 -7.54 11.07 -11.67
C CYS A 310 -8.89 10.92 -12.40
N GLU A 311 -8.90 10.21 -13.53
CA GLU A 311 -10.16 9.82 -14.18
C GLU A 311 -10.89 8.82 -13.27
N ARG A 312 -12.04 9.24 -12.74
CA ARG A 312 -12.83 8.45 -11.77
C ARG A 312 -14.13 7.99 -12.39
N VAL A 313 -14.53 6.75 -12.10
CA VAL A 313 -15.91 6.34 -12.27
C VAL A 313 -16.71 7.04 -11.17
N LEU A 314 -17.49 8.05 -11.55
CA LEU A 314 -18.22 8.89 -10.59
C LEU A 314 -19.30 8.13 -9.83
N GLU A 315 -19.87 7.08 -10.43
CA GLU A 315 -20.95 6.29 -9.85
C GLU A 315 -20.71 4.78 -10.06
N PRO A 316 -19.74 4.16 -9.38
CA PRO A 316 -19.46 2.74 -9.56
C PRO A 316 -20.63 1.89 -9.05
N THR A 317 -20.90 0.79 -9.76
CA THR A 317 -21.91 -0.18 -9.35
C THR A 317 -21.23 -1.50 -8.99
N SER A 318 -21.51 -2.00 -7.79
CA SER A 318 -20.95 -3.26 -7.29
C SER A 318 -21.87 -3.92 -6.27
N HIS A 319 -21.49 -5.10 -5.78
CA HIS A 319 -22.05 -5.60 -4.54
C HIS A 319 -21.52 -4.77 -3.36
N ILE A 320 -22.28 -4.74 -2.26
CA ILE A 320 -21.81 -4.25 -0.96
C ILE A 320 -21.90 -5.44 0.00
N MET A 321 -20.76 -6.00 0.38
CA MET A 321 -20.67 -7.14 1.29
C MET A 321 -20.51 -6.68 2.73
N GLY A 322 -21.14 -7.36 3.67
CA GLY A 322 -21.01 -7.08 5.09
C GLY A 322 -20.82 -8.35 5.92
N GLN A 323 -21.52 -8.40 7.05
CA GLN A 323 -21.45 -9.48 8.04
C GLN A 323 -21.55 -10.87 7.40
N ASN A 324 -20.65 -11.77 7.79
CA ASN A 324 -20.56 -13.15 7.30
C ASN A 324 -20.36 -13.29 5.79
N GLY A 325 -19.88 -12.24 5.11
CA GLY A 325 -19.66 -12.25 3.67
C GLY A 325 -20.96 -12.26 2.86
N MET A 326 -22.07 -11.84 3.48
CA MET A 326 -23.35 -11.68 2.80
C MET A 326 -23.44 -10.31 2.12
N CYS A 327 -24.26 -10.21 1.09
CA CYS A 327 -24.46 -9.02 0.29
C CYS A 327 -25.69 -8.23 0.76
N LEU A 328 -25.58 -6.91 0.68
CA LEU A 328 -26.67 -5.96 0.78
C LEU A 328 -27.72 -6.27 -0.30
N ASP A 329 -28.95 -6.56 0.10
CA ASP A 329 -29.98 -7.15 -0.74
C ASP A 329 -31.32 -6.41 -0.58
N VAL A 330 -31.93 -6.02 -1.70
CA VAL A 330 -33.33 -5.58 -1.72
C VAL A 330 -34.22 -6.81 -1.65
N PHE A 331 -34.94 -6.91 -0.53
CA PHE A 331 -35.68 -8.12 -0.16
C PHE A 331 -36.60 -8.62 -1.28
N GLU A 332 -36.50 -9.92 -1.56
CA GLU A 332 -37.28 -10.63 -2.59
C GLU A 332 -37.18 -10.05 -4.01
N SER A 333 -36.19 -9.20 -4.29
CA SER A 333 -36.08 -8.44 -5.55
C SER A 333 -37.29 -7.55 -5.83
N ILE A 334 -38.01 -7.12 -4.80
CA ILE A 334 -39.20 -6.26 -4.93
C ILE A 334 -38.78 -4.80 -4.86
N PHE A 335 -38.83 -4.10 -5.99
CA PHE A 335 -38.44 -2.69 -6.07
C PHE A 335 -39.59 -1.72 -5.79
N ASP A 336 -40.52 -2.04 -4.90
CA ASP A 336 -41.55 -1.09 -4.45
C ASP A 336 -41.00 -0.13 -3.39
N TYR A 337 -41.73 0.96 -3.10
CA TYR A 337 -41.36 1.84 -1.99
C TYR A 337 -41.54 1.14 -0.65
N ASN A 338 -40.63 1.39 0.28
CA ASN A 338 -40.60 0.79 1.62
C ASN A 338 -40.24 -0.69 1.65
N THR A 339 -39.82 -1.30 0.54
CA THR A 339 -39.21 -2.63 0.60
C THR A 339 -37.98 -2.58 1.49
N LYS A 340 -37.89 -3.50 2.44
CA LYS A 340 -36.75 -3.61 3.36
C LYS A 340 -35.48 -4.02 2.63
N VAL A 341 -34.34 -3.62 3.20
CA VAL A 341 -33.01 -4.08 2.78
C VAL A 341 -32.44 -4.98 3.86
N ASN A 342 -31.87 -6.11 3.48
CA ASN A 342 -31.28 -7.09 4.37
C ASN A 342 -29.91 -7.56 3.85
N LEU A 343 -29.29 -8.47 4.58
CA LEU A 343 -28.18 -9.28 4.10
C LEU A 343 -28.71 -10.60 3.54
N TYR A 344 -28.15 -11.01 2.42
CA TYR A 344 -28.46 -12.28 1.77
C TYR A 344 -27.20 -12.89 1.13
N PRO A 345 -27.09 -14.22 0.96
CA PRO A 345 -25.99 -14.81 0.22
C PRO A 345 -25.79 -14.12 -1.14
N CYS A 346 -24.53 -13.76 -1.42
CA CYS A 346 -24.18 -13.05 -2.64
C CYS A 346 -24.45 -13.92 -3.88
N GLY A 347 -25.33 -13.47 -4.76
CA GLY A 347 -25.60 -14.11 -6.05
C GLY A 347 -24.82 -13.48 -7.19
N GLN A 348 -24.65 -14.23 -8.27
CA GLN A 348 -24.05 -13.73 -9.51
C GLN A 348 -25.10 -12.92 -10.29
N ASN A 349 -24.78 -11.66 -10.64
CA ASN A 349 -25.61 -10.77 -11.47
C ASN A 349 -27.05 -10.57 -10.95
N GLN A 350 -27.23 -10.55 -9.63
CA GLN A 350 -28.51 -10.26 -8.99
C GLN A 350 -28.71 -8.75 -8.89
N THR A 351 -29.61 -8.19 -9.69
CA THR A 351 -29.85 -6.73 -9.75
C THR A 351 -30.29 -6.14 -8.41
N ASN A 352 -30.95 -6.93 -7.56
CA ASN A 352 -31.34 -6.56 -6.19
C ASN A 352 -30.18 -6.54 -5.19
N GLN A 353 -28.99 -6.99 -5.60
CA GLN A 353 -27.74 -6.91 -4.82
C GLN A 353 -26.69 -5.98 -5.45
N LEU A 354 -27.03 -5.32 -6.56
CA LEU A 354 -26.19 -4.33 -7.20
C LEU A 354 -26.56 -2.94 -6.70
N TRP A 355 -25.54 -2.23 -6.23
CA TRP A 355 -25.67 -0.90 -5.65
C TRP A 355 -24.75 0.08 -6.35
N THR A 356 -25.34 1.14 -6.88
CA THR A 356 -24.61 2.28 -7.46
C THR A 356 -24.29 3.27 -6.35
N LEU A 357 -23.01 3.57 -6.16
CA LEU A 357 -22.53 4.56 -5.20
C LEU A 357 -22.50 5.93 -5.86
N GLY A 358 -23.53 6.74 -5.64
CA GLY A 358 -23.71 8.04 -6.29
C GLY A 358 -22.73 9.10 -5.78
N ALA A 359 -22.25 9.97 -6.68
CA ALA A 359 -21.42 11.13 -6.33
C ALA A 359 -22.15 12.15 -5.45
N ASP A 360 -23.48 12.06 -5.36
CA ASP A 360 -24.32 12.86 -4.48
C ASP A 360 -24.49 12.24 -3.07
N ASN A 361 -23.64 11.29 -2.69
CA ASN A 361 -23.68 10.54 -1.43
C ASN A 361 -24.93 9.67 -1.25
N THR A 362 -25.56 9.21 -2.34
CA THR A 362 -26.63 8.20 -2.26
C THR A 362 -26.13 6.81 -2.61
N ILE A 363 -26.75 5.78 -2.04
CA ILE A 363 -26.49 4.38 -2.40
C ILE A 363 -27.76 3.85 -3.07
N ARG A 364 -27.69 3.44 -4.35
CA ARG A 364 -28.88 3.25 -5.20
C ARG A 364 -29.02 1.82 -5.71
N SER A 365 -30.24 1.30 -5.74
CA SER A 365 -30.59 0.04 -6.40
C SER A 365 -31.99 0.12 -7.02
N GLY A 366 -32.18 -0.44 -8.22
CA GLY A 366 -33.46 -0.42 -8.94
C GLY A 366 -34.10 0.97 -9.12
N GLY A 367 -33.26 2.00 -9.33
CA GLY A 367 -33.70 3.40 -9.46
C GLY A 367 -34.20 4.06 -8.16
N LYS A 368 -33.96 3.42 -7.01
CA LYS A 368 -34.29 3.91 -5.66
C LYS A 368 -33.03 4.03 -4.81
N CYS A 369 -33.14 4.72 -3.69
CA CYS A 369 -32.04 4.95 -2.76
C CYS A 369 -32.23 4.14 -1.48
N LEU A 370 -31.13 3.61 -0.95
CA LEU A 370 -31.03 3.14 0.42
C LEU A 370 -31.39 4.30 1.34
N THR A 371 -32.43 4.10 2.14
CA THR A 371 -33.07 5.15 2.94
C THR A 371 -33.34 4.59 4.34
N THR A 372 -33.04 5.36 5.38
CA THR A 372 -33.45 4.99 6.74
C THR A 372 -34.93 5.32 6.94
N ASN A 373 -35.68 4.38 7.54
CA ASN A 373 -37.11 4.53 7.82
C ASN A 373 -37.39 5.26 9.16
N GLY A 374 -36.40 5.97 9.68
CA GLY A 374 -36.43 6.71 10.94
C GLY A 374 -35.08 7.38 11.21
N THR A 375 -34.99 8.17 12.29
CA THR A 375 -33.78 8.95 12.62
C THR A 375 -33.13 8.52 13.93
N SER A 376 -33.66 7.48 14.58
CA SER A 376 -33.18 6.99 15.87
C SER A 376 -32.49 5.63 15.72
N PRO A 377 -31.62 5.23 16.66
CA PRO A 377 -31.09 3.87 16.73
C PRO A 377 -32.21 2.81 16.66
N GLY A 378 -31.97 1.74 15.91
CA GLY A 378 -32.95 0.67 15.61
C GLY A 378 -33.86 0.95 14.41
N SER A 379 -33.73 2.09 13.73
CA SER A 379 -34.51 2.38 12.52
C SER A 379 -34.13 1.43 11.39
N ASN A 380 -35.13 0.82 10.73
CA ASN A 380 -34.89 -0.13 9.63
C ASN A 380 -34.43 0.57 8.34
N MET A 381 -33.70 -0.19 7.52
CA MET A 381 -33.31 0.23 6.18
C MET A 381 -34.27 -0.23 5.10
N ILE A 382 -34.61 0.68 4.19
CA ILE A 382 -35.52 0.44 3.07
C ILE A 382 -34.95 1.00 1.77
N ILE A 383 -35.54 0.62 0.64
CA ILE A 383 -35.43 1.38 -0.60
C ILE A 383 -36.59 2.36 -0.74
N PHE A 384 -36.27 3.60 -1.12
CA PHE A 384 -37.28 4.63 -1.37
C PHE A 384 -36.87 5.55 -2.53
N GLY A 385 -37.81 6.35 -3.04
CA GLY A 385 -37.52 7.31 -4.10
C GLY A 385 -36.48 8.35 -3.66
N CYS A 386 -35.35 8.44 -4.38
CA CYS A 386 -34.19 9.27 -4.01
C CYS A 386 -34.54 10.75 -3.74
N ASN A 387 -35.47 11.32 -4.50
CA ASN A 387 -35.88 12.73 -4.36
C ASN A 387 -37.29 12.87 -3.75
N ARG A 388 -37.78 11.83 -3.05
CA ARG A 388 -39.13 11.79 -2.46
C ARG A 388 -39.12 11.75 -0.93
N VAL A 389 -37.95 11.85 -0.32
CA VAL A 389 -37.72 11.95 1.12
C VAL A 389 -36.83 13.16 1.40
N PRO A 390 -36.84 13.71 2.62
CA PRO A 390 -35.79 14.61 3.08
C PRO A 390 -34.42 13.99 2.77
N SER A 391 -33.51 14.78 2.17
CA SER A 391 -32.21 14.29 1.71
C SER A 391 -31.43 13.60 2.82
N ASP A 392 -31.54 14.10 4.04
CA ASP A 392 -30.83 13.58 5.21
C ASP A 392 -31.11 12.11 5.50
N LEU A 393 -32.24 11.55 5.06
CA LEU A 393 -32.58 10.13 5.26
C LEU A 393 -31.89 9.18 4.29
N ASN A 394 -31.30 9.69 3.20
CA ASN A 394 -30.70 8.86 2.15
C ASN A 394 -29.30 9.29 1.71
N LYS A 395 -28.65 10.16 2.50
CA LYS A 395 -27.23 10.47 2.35
C LYS A 395 -26.39 9.56 3.23
N TRP A 396 -25.31 9.05 2.64
CA TRP A 396 -24.39 8.09 3.23
C TRP A 396 -22.95 8.50 2.92
N GLU A 397 -22.09 8.36 3.91
CA GLU A 397 -20.65 8.47 3.75
C GLU A 397 -20.04 7.09 4.01
N ILE A 398 -19.25 6.60 3.05
CA ILE A 398 -18.50 5.34 3.18
C ILE A 398 -17.10 5.73 3.65
N LEU A 399 -16.80 5.38 4.89
CA LEU A 399 -15.53 5.71 5.52
C LEU A 399 -14.44 4.72 5.09
N SER A 400 -13.18 5.15 5.15
CA SER A 400 -12.02 4.29 4.88
C SER A 400 -11.87 3.14 5.86
N ASP A 401 -12.60 3.18 6.98
CA ASP A 401 -12.68 2.07 7.91
C ASP A 401 -13.70 1.00 7.50
N GLY A 402 -14.37 1.15 6.36
CA GLY A 402 -15.40 0.22 5.88
C GLY A 402 -16.74 0.41 6.58
N SER A 403 -16.92 1.40 7.46
CA SER A 403 -18.23 1.71 8.01
C SER A 403 -18.99 2.69 7.11
N ILE A 404 -20.31 2.52 7.05
CA ILE A 404 -21.21 3.39 6.28
C ILE A 404 -22.04 4.20 7.26
N ILE A 405 -21.85 5.52 7.27
CA ILE A 405 -22.48 6.44 8.22
C ILE A 405 -23.51 7.32 7.50
N ASN A 406 -24.62 7.60 8.17
CA ASN A 406 -25.46 8.73 7.84
C ASN A 406 -24.89 9.99 8.54
N PRO A 407 -24.31 10.95 7.79
CA PRO A 407 -23.58 12.07 8.40
C PRO A 407 -24.49 13.03 9.18
N THR A 408 -25.77 13.12 8.82
CA THR A 408 -26.72 14.03 9.49
C THR A 408 -27.08 13.52 10.89
N TYR A 409 -27.28 12.21 11.05
CA TYR A 409 -27.66 11.62 12.35
C TYR A 409 -26.47 11.08 13.14
N GLY A 410 -25.29 10.93 12.52
CA GLY A 410 -24.11 10.35 13.18
C GLY A 410 -24.26 8.87 13.49
N LEU A 411 -25.16 8.17 12.78
CA LEU A 411 -25.48 6.76 13.00
C LEU A 411 -25.03 5.90 11.82
N PHE A 412 -24.78 4.64 12.10
CA PHE A 412 -24.09 3.70 11.23
C PHE A 412 -25.03 2.61 10.72
N LEU A 413 -24.89 2.28 9.44
CA LEU A 413 -25.50 1.08 8.87
C LEU A 413 -24.98 -0.14 9.64
N THR A 414 -25.89 -0.98 10.10
CA THR A 414 -25.59 -2.08 11.01
C THR A 414 -26.39 -3.31 10.64
N ALA A 415 -25.71 -4.44 10.47
CA ALA A 415 -26.38 -5.74 10.39
C ALA A 415 -26.71 -6.24 11.81
N ASN A 416 -27.95 -6.65 12.03
CA ASN A 416 -28.29 -7.40 13.23
C ASN A 416 -27.90 -8.89 13.06
N GLY A 417 -27.90 -9.66 14.14
CA GLY A 417 -27.54 -11.10 14.09
C GLY A 417 -28.46 -11.97 13.23
N GLU A 418 -29.58 -11.44 12.73
CA GLU A 418 -30.54 -12.12 11.86
C GLU A 418 -30.41 -11.69 10.38
N GLY A 419 -29.47 -10.79 10.07
CA GLY A 419 -29.26 -10.26 8.71
C GLY A 419 -30.18 -9.10 8.32
N ASN A 420 -30.98 -8.55 9.23
CA ASN A 420 -31.69 -7.29 9.00
C ASN A 420 -30.74 -6.09 9.14
N LEU A 421 -31.02 -5.01 8.42
CA LEU A 421 -30.22 -3.80 8.47
C LEU A 421 -30.92 -2.68 9.21
N LEU A 422 -30.17 -2.06 10.10
CA LEU A 422 -30.62 -1.03 11.03
C LEU A 422 -29.64 0.14 11.01
N LEU A 423 -30.14 1.29 11.44
CA LEU A 423 -29.35 2.46 11.78
C LEU A 423 -29.03 2.40 13.30
N GLU A 424 -27.76 2.42 13.69
CA GLU A 424 -27.33 2.26 15.10
C GLU A 424 -26.15 3.16 15.46
N GLU A 425 -25.86 3.28 16.76
CA GLU A 425 -24.63 3.93 17.24
C GLU A 425 -23.38 3.13 16.86
N ASN A 426 -22.22 3.79 16.79
CA ASN A 426 -20.96 3.12 16.47
C ASN A 426 -20.56 2.12 17.57
N SER A 427 -20.58 0.84 17.25
CA SER A 427 -20.13 -0.24 18.15
C SER A 427 -18.72 -0.73 17.80
N TYR A 428 -18.09 -0.19 16.76
CA TYR A 428 -16.83 -0.66 16.16
C TYR A 428 -16.84 -2.16 15.80
N GLY A 429 -18.03 -2.75 15.68
CA GLY A 429 -18.21 -4.17 15.46
C GLY A 429 -18.00 -4.56 14.01
N SER A 430 -17.69 -5.83 13.77
CA SER A 430 -17.71 -6.42 12.41
C SER A 430 -19.09 -6.29 11.76
N LYS A 431 -20.17 -6.25 12.56
CA LYS A 431 -21.55 -6.00 12.08
C LYS A 431 -21.77 -4.63 11.41
N GLN A 432 -20.81 -3.71 11.56
CA GLN A 432 -20.81 -2.36 10.98
C GLN A 432 -19.71 -2.19 9.92
N ALA A 433 -19.14 -3.29 9.44
CA ALA A 433 -18.11 -3.30 8.41
C ALA A 433 -18.72 -3.78 7.09
N PHE A 434 -18.66 -2.92 6.07
CA PHE A 434 -19.21 -3.12 4.74
C PHE A 434 -18.18 -2.74 3.67
N TYR A 435 -18.16 -3.50 2.58
CA TYR A 435 -17.20 -3.33 1.50
C TYR A 435 -17.86 -3.46 0.15
N ALA A 436 -17.64 -2.45 -0.67
CA ALA A 436 -18.05 -2.49 -2.05
C ALA A 436 -17.04 -3.31 -2.88
N THR A 437 -17.49 -4.37 -3.54
CA THR A 437 -16.63 -5.28 -4.31
C THR A 437 -17.43 -6.03 -5.37
N ASN A 438 -16.77 -6.40 -6.47
CA ASN A 438 -17.32 -7.33 -7.46
C ASN A 438 -16.83 -8.77 -7.24
N ASN A 439 -15.82 -8.96 -6.39
CA ASN A 439 -15.34 -10.27 -5.98
C ASN A 439 -16.00 -10.65 -4.65
N THR A 440 -17.02 -11.50 -4.72
CA THR A 440 -17.83 -11.89 -3.55
C THR A 440 -17.30 -13.09 -2.80
N THR A 441 -16.14 -13.63 -3.17
CA THR A 441 -15.54 -14.79 -2.50
C THR A 441 -14.45 -14.32 -1.54
N PRO A 442 -14.61 -14.51 -0.22
CA PRO A 442 -13.56 -14.18 0.74
C PRO A 442 -12.26 -14.93 0.44
N PRO A 443 -11.11 -14.24 0.34
CA PRO A 443 -9.85 -14.88 0.04
C PRO A 443 -9.38 -15.78 1.19
N VAL A 444 -8.75 -16.91 0.82
CA VAL A 444 -8.15 -17.86 1.76
C VAL A 444 -6.63 -17.76 1.66
N THR A 445 -5.97 -17.55 2.79
CA THR A 445 -4.51 -17.34 2.82
C THR A 445 -3.87 -17.84 4.11
N LYS A 446 -2.54 -17.71 4.20
CA LYS A 446 -1.76 -17.92 5.42
C LYS A 446 -1.30 -16.58 5.96
N LEU A 447 -1.53 -16.35 7.25
CA LEU A 447 -1.03 -15.15 7.92
C LEU A 447 0.39 -15.39 8.40
N VAL A 448 1.37 -14.90 7.65
CA VAL A 448 2.81 -15.01 7.97
C VAL A 448 3.19 -13.83 8.87
N GLY A 449 3.72 -14.13 10.04
CA GLY A 449 4.10 -13.15 11.06
C GLY A 449 5.57 -13.24 11.45
N TYR A 450 5.82 -13.07 12.75
CA TYR A 450 7.15 -13.05 13.35
C TYR A 450 8.00 -14.28 12.96
N GLU A 451 9.27 -14.06 12.63
CA GLU A 451 10.21 -15.07 12.13
C GLU A 451 9.76 -15.87 10.88
N GLY A 452 8.81 -15.33 10.10
CA GLY A 452 8.28 -16.06 8.93
C GLY A 452 7.43 -17.28 9.32
N LYS A 453 6.94 -17.33 10.56
CA LYS A 453 6.02 -18.36 11.04
C LYS A 453 4.59 -17.99 10.65
N CYS A 454 3.76 -19.00 10.42
CA CYS A 454 2.36 -18.85 10.08
C CYS A 454 1.49 -18.92 11.33
N LEU A 455 0.46 -18.07 11.40
CA LEU A 455 -0.59 -18.16 12.40
C LEU A 455 -1.29 -19.51 12.29
N HIS A 456 -1.37 -20.23 13.39
CA HIS A 456 -1.89 -21.59 13.48
C HIS A 456 -3.02 -21.63 14.49
N SER A 457 -4.16 -22.19 14.08
CA SER A 457 -5.29 -22.46 14.97
C SER A 457 -5.14 -23.82 15.64
N CYS A 458 -5.33 -23.89 16.96
CA CYS A 458 -5.45 -25.12 17.71
C CYS A 458 -6.63 -24.98 18.68
N ASP A 459 -7.75 -25.62 18.35
CA ASP A 459 -9.03 -25.41 19.03
C ASP A 459 -9.37 -23.92 19.11
N ASP A 460 -9.42 -23.36 20.32
CA ASP A 460 -9.77 -21.96 20.58
C ASP A 460 -8.53 -21.05 20.75
N TYR A 461 -7.33 -21.60 20.58
CA TYR A 461 -6.07 -20.88 20.73
C TYR A 461 -5.40 -20.61 19.38
N VAL A 462 -4.61 -19.53 19.35
CA VAL A 462 -3.72 -19.22 18.23
C VAL A 462 -2.29 -19.03 18.66
N PHE A 463 -1.37 -19.47 17.82
CA PHE A 463 0.06 -19.24 17.99
C PHE A 463 0.79 -19.31 16.66
N LEU A 464 2.03 -18.84 16.64
CA LEU A 464 2.88 -18.89 15.45
C LEU A 464 3.62 -20.24 15.35
N LYS A 465 3.52 -20.90 14.19
CA LYS A 465 4.22 -22.17 13.90
C LYS A 465 4.88 -22.10 12.52
N ARG A 466 5.90 -22.93 12.28
CA ARG A 466 6.54 -23.02 10.95
C ARG A 466 5.48 -23.23 9.85
N CYS A 467 5.53 -22.40 8.81
CA CYS A 467 4.64 -22.49 7.67
C CYS A 467 4.80 -23.84 6.95
N LYS A 468 3.67 -24.48 6.62
CA LYS A 468 3.61 -25.74 5.85
C LYS A 468 2.55 -25.60 4.76
N SER A 469 2.81 -26.13 3.56
CA SER A 469 1.89 -26.04 2.41
C SER A 469 0.52 -26.66 2.71
N ASN A 470 0.49 -27.89 3.22
CA ASN A 470 -0.71 -28.72 3.34
C ASN A 470 -1.33 -28.74 4.75
N VAL A 471 -1.23 -27.66 5.52
CA VAL A 471 -1.82 -27.58 6.88
C VAL A 471 -3.01 -26.62 6.87
N THR A 472 -4.21 -27.20 6.91
CA THR A 472 -5.48 -26.47 6.91
C THR A 472 -5.69 -25.61 8.16
N ASN A 473 -5.09 -25.98 9.30
CA ASN A 473 -5.04 -25.14 10.52
C ASN A 473 -4.19 -23.86 10.38
N GLN A 474 -3.47 -23.69 9.27
CA GLN A 474 -2.75 -22.45 8.95
C GLN A 474 -3.48 -21.61 7.89
N LEU A 475 -4.62 -22.09 7.40
CA LEU A 475 -5.43 -21.37 6.42
C LEU A 475 -6.50 -20.55 7.13
N TRP A 476 -6.58 -19.30 6.72
CA TRP A 476 -7.47 -18.30 7.26
C TRP A 476 -8.27 -17.67 6.12
N THR A 477 -9.56 -17.56 6.31
CA THR A 477 -10.46 -16.82 5.43
C THR A 477 -10.52 -15.37 5.93
N ILE A 478 -10.27 -14.41 5.05
CA ILE A 478 -10.35 -12.98 5.37
C ILE A 478 -11.68 -12.45 4.87
N TYR A 479 -12.60 -12.15 5.78
CA TYR A 479 -13.93 -11.73 5.41
C TYR A 479 -14.02 -10.22 5.14
N PRO A 480 -15.01 -9.81 4.30
CA PRO A 480 -15.33 -8.41 4.11
C PRO A 480 -15.59 -7.70 5.42
N ASP A 481 -16.35 -8.26 6.35
CA ASP A 481 -16.63 -7.68 7.69
C ASP A 481 -15.43 -7.50 8.64
N GLU A 482 -14.20 -7.59 8.11
CA GLU A 482 -12.92 -7.47 8.83
C GLU A 482 -12.69 -8.56 9.88
N THR A 483 -13.44 -9.66 9.80
CA THR A 483 -13.14 -10.84 10.62
C THR A 483 -12.09 -11.73 9.94
N ILE A 484 -11.24 -12.33 10.76
CA ILE A 484 -10.25 -13.33 10.36
C ILE A 484 -10.74 -14.67 10.88
N ARG A 485 -11.06 -15.62 9.99
CA ARG A 485 -11.73 -16.88 10.37
C ARG A 485 -10.88 -18.10 10.03
N PRO A 486 -10.78 -19.12 10.90
CA PRO A 486 -10.13 -20.37 10.54
C PRO A 486 -10.86 -21.04 9.38
N GLN A 487 -10.14 -21.45 8.32
CA GLN A 487 -10.77 -22.05 7.13
C GLN A 487 -11.59 -23.31 7.47
N LYS A 488 -11.21 -24.05 8.51
CA LYS A 488 -11.94 -25.25 8.97
C LYS A 488 -13.27 -24.95 9.65
N ASN A 489 -13.42 -23.77 10.22
CA ASN A 489 -14.60 -23.40 10.99
C ASN A 489 -14.87 -21.89 10.85
N GLN A 490 -15.57 -21.53 9.77
CA GLN A 490 -15.91 -20.16 9.44
C GLN A 490 -17.02 -19.55 10.33
N GLY A 491 -17.58 -20.34 11.26
CA GLY A 491 -18.46 -19.83 12.32
C GLY A 491 -17.71 -19.25 13.52
N LYS A 492 -16.38 -19.42 13.57
CA LYS A 492 -15.51 -18.81 14.57
C LYS A 492 -14.61 -17.74 13.96
N CYS A 493 -14.31 -16.74 14.79
CA CYS A 493 -13.56 -15.55 14.47
C CYS A 493 -12.36 -15.42 15.41
N LEU A 494 -11.27 -14.87 14.88
CA LEU A 494 -10.17 -14.40 15.70
C LEU A 494 -10.65 -13.22 16.54
N LYS A 495 -10.50 -13.30 17.87
CA LYS A 495 -10.96 -12.27 18.80
C LYS A 495 -9.84 -11.76 19.68
N TYR A 496 -9.82 -10.46 19.91
CA TYR A 496 -9.03 -9.85 20.96
C TYR A 496 -9.76 -10.07 22.29
N GLY A 497 -9.08 -10.73 23.23
CA GLY A 497 -9.53 -10.83 24.61
C GLY A 497 -9.63 -9.44 25.26
N ASN A 498 -10.25 -9.37 26.43
CA ASN A 498 -10.34 -8.12 27.18
C ASN A 498 -8.93 -7.61 27.58
N LEU A 499 -8.86 -6.38 28.10
CA LEU A 499 -7.59 -5.74 28.49
C LEU A 499 -6.82 -6.51 29.58
N GLU A 500 -7.48 -7.40 30.32
CA GLU A 500 -6.88 -8.19 31.40
C GLU A 500 -6.10 -9.39 30.84
N ASP A 501 -6.68 -10.07 29.84
CA ASP A 501 -6.04 -11.23 29.21
C ASP A 501 -4.99 -10.81 28.15
N ASN A 502 -5.23 -9.70 27.45
CA ASN A 502 -4.39 -9.18 26.34
C ASN A 502 -3.93 -10.26 25.34
N THR A 503 -4.73 -11.32 25.19
CA THR A 503 -4.48 -12.45 24.30
C THR A 503 -5.43 -12.41 23.11
N VAL A 504 -5.02 -13.06 22.03
CA VAL A 504 -5.88 -13.28 20.87
C VAL A 504 -6.28 -14.74 20.88
N ASN A 505 -7.58 -15.01 20.77
CA ASN A 505 -8.17 -16.35 20.79
C ASN A 505 -9.14 -16.54 19.62
N ILE A 506 -9.75 -17.72 19.49
CA ILE A 506 -10.77 -18.03 18.51
C ILE A 506 -12.09 -18.28 19.23
N ASP A 507 -13.14 -17.56 18.86
CA ASP A 507 -14.47 -17.71 19.47
C ASP A 507 -15.59 -17.48 18.44
N ALA A 508 -16.85 -17.70 18.80
CA ALA A 508 -18.00 -17.53 17.92
C ALA A 508 -18.07 -16.12 17.32
N CYS A 509 -18.33 -16.02 16.01
CA CYS A 509 -18.49 -14.72 15.35
C CYS A 509 -19.82 -14.07 15.78
N ASP A 510 -19.77 -13.02 16.59
CA ASP A 510 -20.97 -12.41 17.20
C ASP A 510 -21.28 -10.99 16.69
N GLY A 511 -20.46 -10.46 15.78
CA GLY A 511 -20.68 -9.11 15.23
C GLY A 511 -20.04 -8.00 16.06
N MET A 512 -19.35 -8.30 17.18
CA MET A 512 -18.90 -7.30 18.14
C MET A 512 -17.51 -6.74 17.79
N SER A 513 -17.03 -5.77 18.57
CA SER A 513 -15.77 -5.05 18.28
C SER A 513 -14.52 -5.94 18.40
N ALA A 514 -14.56 -6.96 19.25
CA ALA A 514 -13.43 -7.85 19.54
C ALA A 514 -12.92 -8.64 18.32
N GLU A 515 -13.73 -8.81 17.28
CA GLU A 515 -13.42 -9.61 16.10
C GLU A 515 -13.04 -8.80 14.86
N ARG A 516 -12.96 -7.47 14.98
CA ARG A 516 -12.71 -6.58 13.84
C ARG A 516 -11.22 -6.24 13.70
N TRP A 517 -10.60 -6.77 12.65
CA TRP A 517 -9.16 -6.66 12.38
C TRP A 517 -8.88 -6.04 11.01
N ARG A 518 -8.07 -4.99 11.00
CA ARG A 518 -7.67 -4.28 9.79
C ARG A 518 -6.22 -4.54 9.43
N PHE A 519 -6.00 -4.99 8.21
CA PHE A 519 -4.67 -5.05 7.62
C PHE A 519 -4.25 -3.66 7.16
N GLN A 520 -3.04 -3.25 7.53
CA GLN A 520 -2.50 -1.93 7.21
C GLN A 520 -1.33 -2.02 6.23
N SER A 521 -1.11 -0.98 5.43
CA SER A 521 0.00 -0.88 4.47
C SER A 521 1.39 -0.83 5.11
N ASN A 522 1.48 -0.57 6.41
CA ASN A 522 2.70 -0.70 7.23
C ASN A 522 2.92 -2.15 7.75
N GLY A 523 1.99 -3.07 7.47
CA GLY A 523 2.12 -4.51 7.72
C GLY A 523 1.58 -4.99 9.04
N THR A 524 1.02 -4.07 9.83
CA THR A 524 0.40 -4.41 11.09
C THR A 524 -1.04 -4.86 10.86
N ILE A 525 -1.53 -5.72 11.76
CA ILE A 525 -2.94 -6.08 11.86
C ILE A 525 -3.48 -5.32 13.06
N LEU A 526 -4.25 -4.27 12.79
CA LEU A 526 -4.84 -3.37 13.79
C LEU A 526 -6.17 -3.93 14.28
N HIS A 527 -6.34 -4.04 15.59
CA HIS A 527 -7.64 -4.23 16.19
C HIS A 527 -8.42 -2.90 16.18
N VAL A 528 -9.54 -2.84 15.47
CA VAL A 528 -10.24 -1.57 15.19
C VAL A 528 -10.79 -0.92 16.45
N GLY A 529 -11.29 -1.71 17.39
CA GLY A 529 -11.88 -1.22 18.64
C GLY A 529 -10.84 -0.64 19.63
N SER A 530 -9.74 -1.37 19.88
CA SER A 530 -8.73 -0.95 20.87
C SER A 530 -7.61 -0.09 20.28
N LYS A 531 -7.50 0.00 18.94
CA LYS A 531 -6.40 0.64 18.21
C LYS A 531 -5.02 0.02 18.49
N MET A 532 -4.98 -1.19 19.05
CA MET A 532 -3.74 -1.94 19.28
C MET A 532 -3.40 -2.80 18.05
N VAL A 533 -2.11 -3.10 17.89
CA VAL A 533 -1.61 -3.97 16.83
C VAL A 533 -1.38 -5.38 17.38
N MET A 534 -1.79 -6.39 16.61
CA MET A 534 -1.50 -7.78 16.91
C MET A 534 0.02 -8.05 16.87
N ALA A 535 0.54 -8.61 17.96
CA ALA A 535 1.95 -8.98 18.11
C ALA A 535 2.08 -10.32 18.83
N PRO A 536 3.14 -11.11 18.57
CA PRO A 536 3.44 -12.28 19.37
C PRO A 536 3.80 -11.87 20.81
N LEU A 537 3.41 -12.69 21.79
CA LEU A 537 3.94 -12.59 23.15
C LEU A 537 5.45 -12.82 23.12
N GLN A 538 6.21 -11.91 23.74
CA GLN A 538 7.68 -11.98 23.82
C GLN A 538 8.14 -12.97 24.88
#